data_AF-W4QQY1-F1
#
_entry.id   AF-W4QQY1-F1
#
_cell.length_a   1.000
_cell.length_b   1.000
_cell.length_c   1.000
_cell.angle_alpha   90.00
_cell.angle_beta   90.00
_cell.angle_gamma   90.00
#
_symmetry.space_group_name_H-M   'P 1'
#
loop_
_entity.id
_entity.type
_entity.pdbx_description
1 polymer ?
#
loop_
_entity_poly.entity_id
_entity_poly.type
_entity_poly.pdbx_seq_one_letter_code
_entity_poly.pdbx_strand_id
1 'polypeptide(L)'
;MKKFSLMIILVTAFMCLPTFILAEETEIKLTDEQRQEMAQLHMEVMKKKKEIITKYVDYGVFTPEKADKINAMIDKHFEKLEENNFIPKWDDQKKHKH
;
A
#
# COMPACT_ATOMS: atom_id res chain seq x y z
N MET A 1 -2.11 -43.80 28.67
CA MET A 1 -3.02 -43.02 29.52
C MET A 1 -3.30 -41.68 28.85
N LYS A 2 -4.51 -41.53 28.31
CA LYS A 2 -4.98 -40.36 27.54
C LYS A 2 -5.62 -39.36 28.50
N LYS A 3 -4.86 -38.41 29.09
CA LYS A 3 -5.42 -37.34 29.94
C LYS A 3 -4.59 -36.04 29.96
N PHE A 4 -4.01 -35.63 28.83
CA PHE A 4 -3.39 -34.30 28.69
C PHE A 4 -4.03 -33.47 27.55
N SER A 5 -5.31 -33.72 27.30
CA SER A 5 -6.14 -32.96 26.38
C SER A 5 -7.27 -32.35 27.18
N LEU A 6 -7.03 -31.24 27.89
CA LEU A 6 -8.07 -30.31 28.36
C LEU A 6 -7.53 -29.01 28.99
N MET A 7 -6.41 -28.46 28.51
CA MET A 7 -5.90 -27.17 29.00
C MET A 7 -5.31 -26.32 27.87
N ILE A 8 -6.00 -26.29 26.73
CA ILE A 8 -5.74 -25.36 25.61
C ILE A 8 -7.09 -24.78 25.12
N ILE A 9 -8.02 -24.53 26.04
CA ILE A 9 -9.33 -23.90 25.73
C ILE A 9 -9.59 -22.76 26.72
N LEU A 10 -8.55 -21.99 27.07
CA LEU A 10 -8.66 -20.79 27.91
C LEU A 10 -7.84 -19.60 27.36
N VAL A 11 -7.58 -19.56 26.05
CA VAL A 11 -6.96 -18.38 25.38
C VAL A 11 -7.86 -17.88 24.23
N THR A 12 -9.13 -18.28 24.22
CA THR A 12 -10.15 -17.77 23.30
C THR A 12 -11.05 -16.79 24.03
N ALA A 13 -10.50 -15.66 24.49
CA ALA A 13 -11.30 -14.51 24.94
C ALA A 13 -10.43 -13.25 25.10
N PHE A 14 -9.49 -12.98 24.18
CA PHE A 14 -9.04 -11.60 23.99
C PHE A 14 -9.90 -10.98 22.90
N MET A 15 -11.11 -10.65 23.32
CA MET A 15 -12.03 -9.72 22.71
C MET A 15 -11.33 -8.35 22.72
N CYS A 16 -10.39 -8.12 21.80
CA CYS A 16 -9.85 -6.78 21.56
C CYS A 16 -10.75 -6.13 20.50
N LEU A 17 -11.54 -5.19 20.98
CA LEU A 17 -12.39 -4.28 20.24
C LEU A 17 -11.67 -3.75 18.98
N PRO A 18 -12.36 -3.58 17.83
CA PRO A 18 -11.86 -2.67 16.82
C PRO A 18 -11.90 -1.28 17.47
N THR A 19 -10.76 -0.82 17.96
CA THR A 19 -10.54 0.59 18.25
C THR A 19 -10.69 1.33 16.93
N PHE A 20 -11.89 1.80 16.63
CA PHE A 20 -12.08 2.89 15.70
C PHE A 20 -11.33 4.08 16.29
N ILE A 21 -10.09 4.26 15.82
CA ILE A 21 -9.32 5.47 16.07
C ILE A 21 -10.09 6.58 15.35
N LEU A 22 -10.79 7.41 16.13
CA LEU A 22 -11.29 8.69 15.66
C LEU A 22 -10.05 9.49 15.24
N ALA A 23 -9.90 9.76 13.95
CA ALA A 23 -8.77 10.49 13.41
C ALA A 23 -8.80 11.94 13.95
N GLU A 24 -8.12 12.16 15.05
CA GLU A 24 -7.72 13.48 15.52
C GLU A 24 -6.57 13.96 14.61
N GLU A 25 -6.55 15.25 14.27
CA GLU A 25 -5.68 15.90 13.27
C GLU A 25 -4.20 16.00 13.72
N THR A 26 -3.67 14.92 14.27
CA THR A 26 -2.27 14.76 14.64
C THR A 26 -1.45 14.41 13.40
N GLU A 27 -0.25 14.98 13.28
CA GLU A 27 0.70 14.65 12.22
C GLU A 27 1.14 13.18 12.36
N ILE A 28 0.44 12.27 11.68
CA ILE A 28 0.72 10.82 11.73
C ILE A 28 2.09 10.56 11.11
N LYS A 29 2.95 9.84 11.83
CA LYS A 29 4.26 9.38 11.34
C LYS A 29 4.31 7.86 11.41
N LEU A 30 4.73 7.22 10.33
CA LEU A 30 4.93 5.78 10.28
C LEU A 30 6.26 5.40 10.96
N THR A 31 6.23 4.31 11.72
CA THR A 31 7.45 3.66 12.24
C THR A 31 8.29 3.09 11.09
N ASP A 32 9.55 2.75 11.37
CA ASP A 32 10.46 2.22 10.35
C ASP A 32 9.96 0.90 9.75
N GLU A 33 9.42 0.01 10.59
CA GLU A 33 8.82 -1.26 10.16
C GLU A 33 7.59 -1.05 9.26
N GLN A 34 6.70 -0.13 9.65
CA GLN A 34 5.53 0.22 8.84
C GLN A 34 5.93 0.85 7.49
N ARG A 35 6.96 1.72 7.46
CA ARG A 35 7.45 2.28 6.19
C ARG A 35 8.04 1.21 5.30
N GLN A 36 8.77 0.25 5.86
CA GLN A 36 9.32 -0.87 5.10
C GLN A 36 8.20 -1.76 4.53
N GLU A 37 7.17 -2.06 5.31
CA GLU A 37 5.98 -2.79 4.82
C GLU A 37 5.30 -2.03 3.68
N MET A 38 5.06 -0.73 3.84
CA MET A 38 4.47 0.12 2.80
C MET A 38 5.33 0.16 1.53
N ALA A 39 6.66 0.27 1.67
CA ALA A 39 7.58 0.25 0.53
C ALA A 39 7.48 -1.06 -0.27
N GLN A 40 7.41 -2.20 0.43
CA GLN A 40 7.25 -3.51 -0.20
C GLN A 40 5.93 -3.60 -0.98
N LEU A 41 4.81 -3.22 -0.34
CA LEU A 41 3.49 -3.22 -0.98
C LEU A 41 3.46 -2.31 -2.23
N HIS A 42 4.03 -1.11 -2.13
CA HIS A 42 4.09 -0.20 -3.28
C HIS A 42 4.97 -0.75 -4.41
N MET A 43 6.09 -1.38 -4.10
CA MET A 43 6.97 -2.02 -5.08
C MET A 43 6.25 -3.16 -5.82
N GLU A 44 5.48 -3.98 -5.11
CA GLU A 44 4.65 -5.03 -5.73
C GLU A 44 3.60 -4.45 -6.66
N VAL A 45 2.92 -3.38 -6.24
CA VAL A 45 1.94 -2.67 -7.07
C VAL A 45 2.59 -2.10 -8.33
N MET A 46 3.78 -1.49 -8.23
CA MET A 46 4.50 -1.00 -9.41
C MET A 46 4.82 -2.12 -10.38
N LYS A 47 5.37 -3.23 -9.87
CA LYS A 47 5.70 -4.39 -10.70
C LYS A 47 4.48 -4.90 -11.45
N LYS A 48 3.34 -5.02 -10.75
CA LYS A 48 2.07 -5.43 -11.37
C LYS A 48 1.54 -4.41 -12.37
N LYS A 49 1.65 -3.11 -12.09
CA LYS A 49 1.29 -2.07 -13.06
C LYS A 49 2.14 -2.17 -14.32
N LYS A 50 3.47 -2.28 -14.20
CA LYS A 50 4.37 -2.44 -15.35
C LYS A 50 4.02 -3.70 -16.16
N GLU A 51 3.72 -4.82 -15.49
CA GLU A 51 3.26 -6.06 -16.14
C GLU A 51 1.97 -5.84 -16.95
N ILE A 52 0.99 -5.12 -16.40
CA ILE A 52 -0.25 -4.76 -17.12
C ILE A 52 0.06 -3.89 -18.34
N ILE A 53 0.95 -2.91 -18.22
CA ILE A 53 1.35 -2.05 -19.34
C ILE A 53 2.03 -2.87 -20.44
N THR A 54 2.92 -3.80 -20.09
CA THR A 54 3.52 -4.74 -21.04
C THR A 54 2.44 -5.55 -21.76
N LYS A 55 1.43 -6.07 -21.04
CA LYS A 55 0.32 -6.79 -21.67
C LYS A 55 -0.48 -5.93 -22.62
N TYR A 56 -0.67 -4.65 -22.32
CA TYR A 56 -1.31 -3.73 -23.27
C TYR A 56 -0.47 -3.48 -24.53
N VAL A 57 0.85 -3.56 -24.46
CA VAL A 57 1.70 -3.56 -25.67
C VAL A 57 1.53 -4.86 -26.43
N ASP A 58 1.57 -6.02 -25.75
CA ASP A 58 1.36 -7.34 -26.37
C ASP A 58 0.02 -7.41 -27.12
N TYR A 59 -1.03 -6.78 -26.56
CA TYR A 59 -2.37 -6.76 -27.15
C TYR A 59 -2.58 -5.62 -28.15
N GLY A 60 -1.55 -4.80 -28.43
CA GLY A 60 -1.63 -3.69 -29.37
C GLY A 60 -2.48 -2.50 -28.90
N VAL A 61 -2.84 -2.44 -27.62
CA VAL A 61 -3.57 -1.30 -27.02
C VAL A 61 -2.64 -0.10 -26.85
N PHE A 62 -1.38 -0.34 -26.51
CA PHE A 62 -0.35 0.70 -26.40
C PHE A 62 0.81 0.47 -27.37
N THR A 63 1.41 1.56 -27.84
CA THR A 63 2.71 1.52 -28.50
C THR A 63 3.82 1.33 -27.46
N PRO A 64 4.99 0.77 -27.84
CA PRO A 64 6.13 0.67 -26.94
C PRO A 64 6.53 2.01 -26.32
N GLU A 65 6.56 3.09 -27.12
CA GLU A 65 6.89 4.44 -26.64
C GLU A 65 5.89 4.96 -25.60
N LYS A 66 4.59 4.65 -25.77
CA LYS A 66 3.55 5.00 -24.79
C LYS A 66 3.76 4.22 -23.50
N ALA A 67 4.11 2.94 -23.58
CA ALA A 67 4.40 2.11 -22.43
C ALA A 67 5.61 2.62 -21.64
N ASP A 68 6.69 3.03 -22.31
CA ASP A 68 7.88 3.59 -21.66
C ASP A 68 7.55 4.87 -20.89
N LYS A 69 6.76 5.77 -21.49
CA LYS A 69 6.27 6.98 -20.82
C LYS A 69 5.46 6.66 -19.56
N ILE A 70 4.59 5.65 -19.62
CA ILE A 70 3.78 5.23 -18.46
C ILE A 70 4.67 4.60 -17.38
N ASN A 71 5.64 3.76 -17.77
CA ASN A 71 6.58 3.15 -16.84
C ASN A 71 7.40 4.21 -16.09
N ALA A 72 7.87 5.25 -16.79
CA ALA A 72 8.56 6.37 -16.18
C ALA A 72 7.68 7.15 -15.18
N MET A 73 6.38 7.30 -15.48
CA MET A 73 5.43 7.91 -14.53
C MET A 73 5.20 7.03 -13.30
N ILE A 74 5.18 5.70 -13.45
CA ILE A 74 5.07 4.76 -12.34
C ILE A 74 6.30 4.90 -11.43
N ASP A 75 7.51 4.97 -12.01
CA ASP A 75 8.76 5.13 -11.27
C ASP A 75 8.79 6.45 -10.49
N LYS A 76 8.48 7.56 -11.17
CA LYS A 76 8.37 8.88 -10.53
C LYS A 76 7.33 8.92 -9.42
N HIS A 77 6.24 8.16 -9.54
CA HIS A 77 5.23 8.09 -8.48
C HIS A 77 5.77 7.40 -7.23
N PHE A 78 6.60 6.37 -7.38
CA PHE A 78 7.22 5.70 -6.24
C PHE A 78 8.25 6.56 -5.54
N GLU A 79 9.10 7.27 -6.29
CA GLU A 79 10.04 8.26 -5.72
C GLU A 79 9.31 9.28 -4.85
N LYS A 80 8.17 9.80 -5.32
CA LYS A 80 7.33 10.73 -4.53
C LYS A 80 6.74 10.12 -3.27
N LEU A 81 6.46 8.81 -3.28
CA LEU A 81 6.01 8.10 -2.08
C LEU A 81 7.16 7.91 -1.10
N GLU A 82 8.37 7.65 -1.59
CA GLU A 82 9.55 7.58 -0.73
C GLU A 82 9.86 8.94 -0.09
N GLU A 83 9.85 10.02 -0.87
CA GLU A 83 10.04 11.41 -0.41
C GLU A 83 9.01 11.83 0.66
N ASN A 84 7.79 11.29 0.60
CA ASN A 84 6.72 11.59 1.55
C ASN A 84 6.58 10.57 2.70
N ASN A 85 7.57 9.69 2.87
CA ASN A 85 7.57 8.62 3.87
C ASN A 85 6.36 7.67 3.77
N PHE A 86 5.87 7.45 2.55
CA PHE A 86 4.71 6.64 2.21
C PHE A 86 3.39 7.15 2.85
N ILE A 87 3.30 8.46 3.11
CA ILE A 87 2.11 9.12 3.64
C ILE A 87 1.50 10.00 2.52
N PRO A 88 0.38 9.59 1.90
CA PRO A 88 -0.21 10.37 0.83
C PRO A 88 -0.91 11.64 1.34
N LYS A 89 -0.68 12.77 0.68
CA LYS A 89 -1.35 14.05 0.96
C LYS A 89 -2.65 14.19 0.18
N TRP A 90 -3.70 13.49 0.62
CA TRP A 90 -5.01 13.49 -0.06
C TRP A 90 -5.77 14.82 0.07
N ASP A 91 -5.59 15.53 1.19
CA ASP A 91 -6.39 16.73 1.49
C ASP A 91 -6.00 17.97 0.68
N ASP A 92 -4.77 18.04 0.18
CA ASP A 92 -4.32 19.13 -0.68
C ASP A 92 -4.98 19.11 -2.08
N GLN A 93 -5.54 17.97 -2.49
CA GLN A 93 -6.11 17.80 -3.84
C GLN A 93 -7.48 18.46 -4.02
N LYS A 94 -8.15 18.89 -2.93
CA LYS A 94 -9.50 19.49 -2.98
C LYS A 94 -9.52 20.92 -3.53
N LYS A 95 -8.36 21.54 -3.81
CA LYS A 95 -8.24 22.96 -4.23
C LYS A 95 -8.36 23.21 -5.73
N HIS A 96 -8.57 22.18 -6.56
CA HIS A 96 -8.68 22.34 -8.03
C HIS A 96 -10.11 22.25 -8.59
N LYS A 97 -11.13 22.47 -7.77
CA LYS A 97 -12.50 22.71 -8.27
C LYS A 97 -12.70 24.20 -8.52
N HIS A 98 -12.33 24.65 -9.72
CA HIS A 98 -12.80 25.90 -10.31
C HIS A 98 -13.58 25.57 -11.59
#